data_AF-A0A1Y1YHD6-F1
#
_entry.id   AF-A0A1Y1YHD6-F1
#
_cell.length_a   1.000
_cell.length_b   1.000
_cell.length_c   1.000
_cell.angle_alpha   90.00
_cell.angle_beta   90.00
_cell.angle_gamma   90.00
#
_symmetry.space_group_name_H-M   'P 1'
#
loop_
_entity.id
_entity.type
_entity.pdbx_description
1 polymer ?
#
loop_
_entity_poly.entity_id
_entity_poly.type
_entity_poly.pdbx_seq_one_letter_code
_entity_poly.pdbx_strand_id
1 'polypeptide(L)'
;MKVFFACITLLALGLLEGVHGQAGKCSRIRVRKEIRQMTDNERNAYLRAINELKKRNKYEQFAYIHSTYEVYAHGTPDFFPWHRQFLLNFENALREIDPSINIPYWDWTIESQSPETSIIFKWYGGNGQGRSKCVVDGAFARWTLSYPNRHCLQRSFDEGNKIGSFYSAEVINAIQDTNDDFDDFRQSFESGPHGQVHNGISGDMKKMISPNDPIFWLHHGFVDKVYYDWQLRGPEFVNKYNG
;
A
#
# COMPACT_ATOMS: atom_id res chain seq x y z
N MET A 1 14.45 -72.21 33.47
CA MET A 1 15.76 -71.54 33.62
C MET A 1 16.11 -70.88 32.29
N LYS A 2 16.63 -69.64 32.36
CA LYS A 2 16.88 -68.66 31.28
C LYS A 2 15.70 -67.76 30.90
N VAL A 3 15.64 -66.64 31.62
CA VAL A 3 15.08 -65.35 31.23
C VAL A 3 15.98 -64.74 30.15
N PHE A 4 15.40 -64.10 29.12
CA PHE A 4 15.97 -62.88 28.51
C PHE A 4 14.83 -62.04 27.90
N PHE A 5 14.85 -60.75 28.24
CA PHE A 5 13.94 -59.69 27.81
C PHE A 5 14.49 -58.95 26.58
N ALA A 6 13.61 -58.15 25.94
CA ALA A 6 13.80 -57.07 24.95
C ALA A 6 13.26 -57.41 23.55
N CYS A 7 12.56 -56.55 22.80
CA CYS A 7 12.16 -55.15 23.00
C CYS A 7 10.92 -54.88 22.10
N ILE A 8 10.03 -53.98 22.53
CA ILE A 8 8.82 -53.57 21.80
C ILE A 8 9.19 -52.53 20.73
N THR A 9 8.76 -52.73 19.48
CA THR A 9 8.47 -51.66 18.52
C THR A 9 7.27 -52.05 17.64
N LEU A 10 6.10 -51.50 17.97
CA LEU A 10 4.90 -51.54 17.12
C LEU A 10 4.97 -50.37 16.14
N LEU A 11 5.22 -50.68 14.87
CA LEU A 11 5.04 -49.77 13.73
C LEU A 11 3.54 -49.54 13.50
N ALA A 12 3.04 -48.37 13.88
CA ALA A 12 1.74 -47.88 13.40
C ALA A 12 1.99 -47.09 12.11
N LEU A 13 1.64 -47.69 10.97
CA LEU A 13 1.50 -46.97 9.70
C LEU A 13 0.32 -46.01 9.81
N GLY A 14 0.60 -44.72 9.99
CA GLY A 14 -0.37 -43.66 9.79
C GLY A 14 -0.49 -43.34 8.30
N LEU A 15 -1.66 -43.60 7.71
CA LEU A 15 -2.06 -43.04 6.42
C LEU A 15 -2.28 -41.53 6.60
N LEU A 16 -1.28 -40.74 6.22
CA LEU A 16 -1.44 -39.30 5.97
C LEU A 16 -2.09 -39.15 4.58
N GLU A 17 -3.42 -39.20 4.54
CA GLU A 17 -4.14 -38.66 3.39
C GLU A 17 -3.95 -37.14 3.37
N GLY A 18 -3.15 -36.68 2.40
CA GLY A 18 -2.90 -35.27 2.19
C GLY A 18 -4.19 -34.53 1.91
N VAL A 19 -4.52 -33.57 2.77
CA VAL A 19 -5.55 -32.56 2.51
C VAL A 19 -5.06 -31.68 1.36
N HIS A 20 -5.29 -32.12 0.13
CA HIS A 20 -5.25 -31.23 -1.03
C HIS A 20 -6.48 -30.33 -0.96
N GLY A 21 -6.38 -29.26 -0.16
CA GLY A 21 -7.34 -28.17 -0.19
C GLY A 21 -7.33 -27.58 -1.60
N GLN A 22 -8.38 -27.86 -2.37
CA GLN A 22 -8.71 -27.10 -3.58
C GLN A 22 -8.74 -25.63 -3.16
N ALA A 23 -7.74 -24.84 -3.58
CA ALA A 23 -7.78 -23.39 -3.41
C ALA A 23 -9.10 -22.89 -4.03
N GLY A 24 -10.04 -22.48 -3.17
CA GLY A 24 -11.37 -22.08 -3.62
C GLY A 24 -11.25 -20.99 -4.67
N LYS A 25 -11.91 -21.14 -5.81
CA LYS A 25 -11.97 -20.09 -6.83
C LYS A 25 -12.49 -18.81 -6.18
N CYS A 26 -11.80 -17.69 -6.39
CA CYS A 26 -12.28 -16.38 -5.97
C CYS A 26 -13.62 -16.10 -6.66
N SER A 27 -14.72 -16.21 -5.91
CA SER A 27 -16.09 -16.11 -6.43
C SER A 27 -16.56 -14.66 -6.60
N ARG A 28 -15.85 -13.70 -5.99
CA ARG A 28 -16.14 -12.27 -6.07
C ARG A 28 -14.86 -11.47 -6.23
N ILE A 29 -14.64 -10.96 -7.45
CA ILE A 29 -13.53 -10.08 -7.77
C ILE A 29 -13.86 -8.66 -7.32
N ARG A 30 -12.99 -8.07 -6.49
CA ARG A 30 -13.03 -6.65 -6.13
C ARG A 30 -12.21 -5.88 -7.16
N VAL A 31 -12.74 -4.76 -7.64
CA VAL A 31 -12.08 -3.92 -8.65
C VAL A 31 -11.62 -2.63 -8.00
N ARG A 32 -10.30 -2.41 -8.01
CA ARG A 32 -9.69 -1.13 -7.67
C ARG A 32 -9.68 -0.25 -8.93
N LYS A 33 -10.24 0.95 -8.84
CA LYS A 33 -10.31 1.89 -9.97
C LYS A 33 -9.20 2.93 -9.85
N GLU A 34 -8.75 3.44 -10.98
CA GLU A 34 -8.05 4.73 -10.97
C GLU A 34 -9.03 5.78 -10.43
N ILE A 35 -8.60 6.58 -9.45
CA ILE A 35 -9.51 7.43 -8.67
C ILE A 35 -10.25 8.49 -9.50
N ARG A 36 -9.70 8.95 -10.64
CA ARG A 36 -10.35 9.89 -11.56
C ARG A 36 -11.42 9.22 -12.42
N GLN A 37 -11.43 7.89 -12.49
CA GLN A 37 -12.48 7.10 -13.13
C GLN A 37 -13.64 6.75 -12.18
N MET A 38 -13.50 7.06 -10.89
CA MET A 38 -14.61 6.90 -9.94
C MET A 38 -15.66 7.98 -10.14
N THR A 39 -16.93 7.60 -9.98
CA THR A 39 -18.00 8.58 -9.85
C THR A 39 -17.82 9.41 -8.57
N ASP A 40 -18.43 10.59 -8.54
CA ASP A 40 -18.43 11.44 -7.34
C ASP A 40 -19.00 10.70 -6.11
N ASN A 41 -20.02 9.86 -6.31
CA ASN A 41 -20.61 9.07 -5.22
C ASN A 41 -19.63 8.05 -4.65
N GLU A 42 -18.94 7.28 -5.51
CA GLU A 42 -17.94 6.30 -5.08
C GLU A 42 -16.78 6.99 -4.35
N ARG A 43 -16.26 8.09 -4.93
CA ARG A 43 -15.16 8.84 -4.35
C ARG A 43 -15.55 9.43 -3.00
N ASN A 44 -16.73 10.05 -2.90
CA ASN A 44 -17.21 10.62 -1.65
C ASN A 44 -17.50 9.54 -0.60
N ALA A 45 -17.97 8.35 -0.99
CA ALA A 45 -18.14 7.22 -0.06
C ALA A 45 -16.78 6.77 0.50
N TYR A 46 -15.77 6.64 -0.35
CA TYR A 46 -14.40 6.31 0.07
C TYR A 46 -13.83 7.33 1.07
N LEU A 47 -13.88 8.63 0.72
CA LEU A 47 -13.38 9.72 1.59
C LEU A 47 -14.12 9.78 2.93
N ARG A 48 -15.43 9.53 2.94
CA ARG A 48 -16.23 9.47 4.17
C ARG A 48 -15.85 8.29 5.05
N ALA A 49 -15.62 7.11 4.47
CA ALA A 49 -15.24 5.93 5.24
C ALA A 49 -13.87 6.08 5.89
N ILE A 50 -12.90 6.74 5.23
CA ILE A 50 -11.61 7.06 5.84
C ILE A 50 -11.81 7.97 7.08
N ASN A 51 -12.60 9.03 6.93
CA ASN A 51 -12.93 9.93 8.04
C ASN A 51 -13.65 9.21 9.19
N GLU A 52 -14.54 8.28 8.86
CA GLU A 52 -15.24 7.46 9.85
C GLU A 52 -14.31 6.47 10.56
N LEU A 53 -13.37 5.84 9.84
CA LEU A 53 -12.35 4.97 10.42
C LEU A 53 -11.46 5.75 11.41
N LYS A 54 -11.15 7.01 11.08
CA LYS A 54 -10.44 7.91 11.99
C LYS A 54 -11.25 8.25 13.24
N LYS A 55 -12.55 8.59 13.11
CA LYS A 55 -13.44 8.84 14.27
C LYS A 55 -13.54 7.65 15.20
N ARG A 56 -13.43 6.43 14.67
CA ARG A 56 -13.39 5.18 15.44
C ARG A 56 -12.03 4.88 16.08
N ASN A 57 -11.06 5.80 15.99
CA ASN A 57 -9.68 5.62 16.48
C ASN A 57 -8.95 4.41 15.89
N LYS A 58 -9.38 3.92 14.72
CA LYS A 58 -8.75 2.76 14.04
C LYS A 58 -7.76 3.18 12.96
N TYR A 59 -7.89 4.38 12.39
CA TYR A 59 -7.04 4.81 11.27
C TYR A 59 -5.54 4.86 11.63
N GLU A 60 -5.20 5.45 12.77
CA GLU A 60 -3.79 5.70 13.15
C GLU A 60 -3.03 4.41 13.54
N GLN A 61 -3.75 3.31 13.78
CA GLN A 61 -3.13 2.00 13.98
C GLN A 61 -2.34 1.54 12.76
N PHE A 62 -2.75 1.96 11.55
CA PHE A 62 -2.03 1.63 10.33
C PHE A 62 -0.67 2.34 10.28
N ALA A 63 -0.59 3.62 10.68
CA ALA A 63 0.70 4.31 10.79
C ALA A 63 1.61 3.68 11.86
N TYR A 64 1.03 3.24 12.98
CA TYR A 64 1.76 2.48 14.00
C TYR A 64 2.33 1.16 13.48
N ILE A 65 1.51 0.35 12.80
CA ILE A 65 1.94 -0.93 12.22
C ILE A 65 3.06 -0.69 11.22
N HIS A 66 2.88 0.24 10.29
CA HIS A 66 3.89 0.54 9.27
C HIS A 66 5.22 0.99 9.87
N SER A 67 5.19 1.90 10.84
CA SER A 67 6.41 2.36 11.51
C SER A 67 7.07 1.31 12.40
N THR A 68 6.30 0.38 12.97
CA THR A 68 6.83 -0.68 13.86
C THR A 68 7.47 -1.81 13.06
N TYR A 69 6.92 -2.13 11.89
CA TYR A 69 7.35 -3.24 11.06
C TYR A 69 8.13 -2.78 9.81
N GLU A 70 8.71 -1.58 9.82
CA GLU A 70 9.43 -1.01 8.66
C GLU A 70 10.52 -1.94 8.12
N VAL A 71 11.26 -2.63 9.00
CA VAL A 71 12.37 -3.54 8.65
C VAL A 71 11.91 -4.78 7.89
N TYR A 72 10.62 -5.10 7.93
CA TYR A 72 10.01 -6.16 7.12
C TYR A 72 9.35 -5.59 5.87
N ALA A 73 8.84 -4.36 5.96
CA ALA A 73 8.08 -3.73 4.89
C ALA A 73 8.94 -3.07 3.80
N HIS A 74 10.21 -2.73 4.09
CA HIS A 74 11.08 -1.98 3.20
C HIS A 74 12.48 -2.57 3.10
N GLY A 75 13.09 -2.46 1.91
CA GLY A 75 14.44 -2.97 1.66
C GLY A 75 14.55 -4.49 1.70
N THR A 76 13.41 -5.19 1.64
CA THR A 76 13.30 -6.65 1.68
C THR A 76 12.45 -7.14 0.51
N PRO A 77 12.55 -8.41 0.11
CA PRO A 77 11.66 -9.02 -0.88
C PRO A 77 10.16 -8.91 -0.51
N ASP A 78 9.87 -8.73 0.77
CA ASP A 78 8.52 -8.57 1.28
C ASP A 78 7.87 -7.23 0.89
N PHE A 79 8.62 -6.23 0.40
CA PHE A 79 8.10 -4.89 0.09
C PHE A 79 6.74 -4.91 -0.64
N PHE A 80 6.67 -5.59 -1.78
CA PHE A 80 5.43 -5.68 -2.55
C PHE A 80 4.33 -6.50 -1.86
N PRO A 81 4.55 -7.77 -1.47
CA PRO A 81 3.49 -8.58 -0.84
C PRO A 81 3.05 -8.04 0.52
N TRP A 82 3.95 -7.47 1.32
CA TRP A 82 3.64 -6.83 2.60
C TRP A 82 2.70 -5.64 2.39
N HIS A 83 3.01 -4.73 1.46
CA HIS A 83 2.14 -3.59 1.16
C HIS A 83 0.81 -4.01 0.52
N ARG A 84 0.79 -5.06 -0.31
CA ARG A 84 -0.45 -5.66 -0.85
C ARG A 84 -1.37 -6.16 0.27
N GLN A 85 -0.82 -6.88 1.24
CA GLN A 85 -1.58 -7.32 2.41
C GLN A 85 -2.00 -6.15 3.31
N PHE A 86 -1.15 -5.13 3.46
CA PHE A 86 -1.45 -3.93 4.22
C PHE A 86 -2.62 -3.15 3.62
N LEU A 87 -2.65 -2.98 2.29
CA LEU A 87 -3.79 -2.44 1.56
C LEU A 87 -5.05 -3.27 1.76
N LEU A 88 -4.95 -4.60 1.71
CA LEU A 88 -6.10 -5.47 1.94
C LEU A 88 -6.68 -5.31 3.36
N ASN A 89 -5.81 -5.17 4.37
CA ASN A 89 -6.22 -4.94 5.75
C ASN A 89 -6.93 -3.58 5.90
N PHE A 90 -6.40 -2.53 5.28
CA PHE A 90 -7.04 -1.21 5.28
C PHE A 90 -8.39 -1.22 4.55
N GLU A 91 -8.44 -1.87 3.37
CA GLU A 91 -9.67 -2.03 2.60
C GLU A 91 -10.74 -2.75 3.42
N ASN A 92 -10.38 -3.86 4.08
CA ASN A 92 -11.30 -4.60 4.93
C ASN A 92 -11.82 -3.75 6.09
N ALA A 93 -10.97 -2.92 6.71
CA ALA A 93 -11.39 -1.99 7.77
C ALA A 93 -12.37 -0.91 7.26
N LEU A 94 -12.18 -0.40 6.04
CA LEU A 94 -13.16 0.49 5.41
C LEU A 94 -14.46 -0.23 5.05
N ARG A 95 -14.37 -1.51 4.68
CA ARG A 95 -15.54 -2.33 4.33
C ARG A 95 -16.39 -2.74 5.53
N GLU A 96 -15.84 -2.70 6.75
CA GLU A 96 -16.65 -2.74 7.99
C GLU A 96 -17.58 -1.52 8.12
N ILE A 97 -17.24 -0.40 7.45
CA ILE A 97 -18.04 0.83 7.44
C ILE A 97 -18.98 0.84 6.23
N ASP A 98 -18.46 0.52 5.05
CA ASP A 98 -19.23 0.44 3.81
C ASP A 98 -18.73 -0.74 2.94
N PRO A 99 -19.50 -1.84 2.82
CA PRO A 99 -19.07 -3.05 2.11
C PRO A 99 -18.99 -2.88 0.58
N SER A 100 -19.31 -1.72 0.02
CA SER A 100 -19.10 -1.42 -1.40
C SER A 100 -17.69 -0.91 -1.70
N ILE A 101 -16.94 -0.48 -0.68
CA ILE A 101 -15.63 0.17 -0.87
C ILE A 101 -14.58 -0.82 -1.37
N ASN A 102 -13.84 -0.37 -2.37
CA ASN A 102 -12.52 -0.89 -2.72
C ASN A 102 -11.55 0.29 -2.72
N ILE A 103 -10.29 0.07 -2.34
CA ILE A 103 -9.28 1.14 -2.40
C ILE A 103 -9.05 1.52 -3.86
N PRO A 104 -9.13 2.81 -4.24
CA PRO A 104 -8.70 3.25 -5.55
C PRO A 104 -7.19 3.49 -5.58
N TYR A 105 -6.64 3.60 -6.78
CA TYR A 105 -5.23 3.98 -6.97
C TYR A 105 -5.13 5.35 -7.63
N TRP A 106 -4.02 6.04 -7.37
CA TRP A 106 -3.65 7.27 -8.06
C TRP A 106 -2.54 6.98 -9.04
N ASP A 107 -2.87 6.99 -10.33
CA ASP A 107 -1.85 6.98 -11.37
C ASP A 107 -1.20 8.37 -11.43
N TRP A 108 -0.07 8.49 -10.75
CA TRP A 108 0.71 9.72 -10.68
C TRP A 108 1.60 9.93 -11.91
N THR A 109 1.64 8.98 -12.85
CA THR A 109 2.38 9.13 -14.11
C THR A 109 1.67 10.08 -15.08
N ILE A 110 0.36 10.29 -14.91
CA ILE A 110 -0.47 11.14 -15.77
C ILE A 110 -0.03 12.62 -15.70
N GLU A 111 0.27 13.13 -14.51
CA GLU A 111 0.75 14.50 -14.28
C GLU A 111 2.20 14.49 -13.75
N SER A 112 3.02 13.53 -14.19
CA SER A 112 4.34 13.30 -13.59
C SER A 112 5.26 14.53 -13.66
N GLN A 113 5.09 15.41 -14.65
CA GLN A 113 5.90 16.62 -14.81
C GLN A 113 5.46 17.80 -13.91
N SER A 114 4.26 17.73 -13.33
CA SER A 114 3.76 18.76 -12.39
C SER A 114 2.77 18.13 -11.42
N PRO A 115 3.23 17.21 -10.54
CA PRO A 115 2.31 16.39 -9.75
C PRO A 115 1.39 17.19 -8.85
N GLU A 116 1.83 18.36 -8.37
CA GLU A 116 1.04 19.27 -7.52
C GLU A 116 -0.25 19.75 -8.19
N THR A 117 -0.33 19.70 -9.52
CA THR A 117 -1.51 20.12 -10.29
C THR A 117 -2.61 19.07 -10.31
N SER A 118 -2.31 17.86 -9.83
CA SER A 118 -3.25 16.75 -9.80
C SER A 118 -4.52 17.08 -9.01
N ILE A 119 -5.67 16.68 -9.55
CA ILE A 119 -6.99 16.86 -8.91
C ILE A 119 -7.07 16.18 -7.53
N ILE A 120 -6.18 15.22 -7.25
CA ILE A 120 -6.07 14.56 -5.94
C ILE A 120 -5.86 15.59 -4.83
N PHE A 121 -5.02 16.60 -5.04
CA PHE A 121 -4.76 17.64 -4.04
C PHE A 121 -5.96 18.56 -3.81
N LYS A 122 -6.93 18.61 -4.73
CA LYS A 122 -8.23 19.26 -4.47
C LYS A 122 -9.13 18.41 -3.56
N TRP A 123 -9.12 17.09 -3.72
CA TRP A 123 -9.97 16.18 -2.95
C TRP A 123 -9.38 15.81 -1.59
N TYR A 124 -8.06 15.60 -1.51
CA TYR A 124 -7.31 15.14 -0.34
C TYR A 124 -6.66 16.29 0.45
N GLY A 125 -6.82 17.52 -0.03
CA GLY A 125 -6.13 18.70 0.47
C GLY A 125 -4.79 18.90 -0.20
N GLY A 126 -4.33 20.14 -0.28
CA GLY A 126 -3.10 20.52 -0.96
C GLY A 126 -1.89 20.48 -0.04
N ASN A 127 -0.92 21.35 -0.33
CA ASN A 127 0.27 21.53 0.47
C ASN A 127 -0.06 22.09 1.87
N GLY A 128 0.82 21.81 2.84
CA GLY A 128 0.70 22.35 4.18
C GLY A 128 0.98 23.84 4.24
N GLN A 129 0.20 24.57 5.04
CA GLN A 129 0.31 26.03 5.15
C GLN A 129 1.07 26.50 6.41
N GLY A 130 1.74 27.64 6.27
CA GLY A 130 2.41 28.33 7.37
C GLY A 130 3.56 27.53 8.00
N ARG A 131 3.90 27.88 9.25
CA ARG A 131 4.97 27.20 10.02
C ARG A 131 4.59 25.80 10.47
N SER A 132 3.30 25.54 10.69
CA SER A 132 2.81 24.24 11.16
C SER A 132 2.73 23.21 10.04
N LYS A 133 2.76 23.64 8.77
CA LYS A 133 2.64 22.78 7.58
C LYS A 133 1.38 21.92 7.59
N CYS A 134 0.33 22.39 8.25
CA CYS A 134 -0.93 21.66 8.31
C CYS A 134 -1.66 21.74 6.97
N VAL A 135 -2.24 20.62 6.55
CA VAL A 135 -3.24 20.59 5.47
C VAL A 135 -4.54 21.24 5.98
N VAL A 136 -5.03 22.26 5.27
CA VAL A 136 -6.17 23.09 5.72
C VAL A 136 -7.40 23.00 4.82
N ASP A 137 -7.32 22.25 3.73
CA ASP A 137 -8.36 22.09 2.71
C ASP A 137 -8.58 20.60 2.36
N GLY A 138 -9.53 20.35 1.46
CA GLY A 138 -9.94 18.99 1.06
C GLY A 138 -10.64 18.19 2.16
N ALA A 139 -10.88 16.90 1.88
CA ALA A 139 -11.65 16.01 2.75
C ALA A 139 -10.98 15.68 4.09
N PHE A 140 -9.70 16.02 4.24
CA PHE A 140 -8.87 15.75 5.41
C PHE A 140 -8.33 17.04 6.06
N ALA A 141 -8.89 18.19 5.68
CA ALA A 141 -8.61 19.47 6.31
C ALA A 141 -8.69 19.35 7.83
N ARG A 142 -7.69 19.92 8.53
CA ARG A 142 -7.68 20.02 10.01
C ARG A 142 -7.71 18.69 10.75
N TRP A 143 -7.38 17.59 10.07
CA TRP A 143 -7.10 16.33 10.76
C TRP A 143 -6.05 16.54 11.84
N THR A 144 -6.34 16.03 13.04
CA THR A 144 -5.37 15.92 14.14
C THR A 144 -5.09 14.44 14.36
N LEU A 145 -3.83 14.07 14.27
CA LEU A 145 -3.31 12.72 14.50
C LEU A 145 -2.67 12.68 15.88
N SER A 146 -2.72 11.53 16.53
CA SER A 146 -2.21 11.26 17.87
C SER A 146 -0.93 10.42 17.84
N TYR A 147 -0.74 9.58 16.81
CA TYR A 147 0.47 8.80 16.58
C TYR A 147 1.43 9.48 15.58
N PRO A 148 2.76 9.53 15.84
CA PRO A 148 3.46 9.05 17.04
C PRO A 148 3.36 10.02 18.22
N ASN A 149 3.03 11.27 17.93
CA ASN A 149 2.68 12.32 18.88
C ASN A 149 1.55 13.16 18.29
N ARG A 150 0.89 13.98 19.11
CA ARG A 150 -0.19 14.83 18.64
C ARG A 150 0.31 15.88 17.63
N HIS A 151 -0.23 15.89 16.42
CA HIS A 151 0.06 16.87 15.37
C HIS A 151 -1.12 16.98 14.39
N CYS A 152 -1.14 18.00 13.52
CA CYS A 152 -2.07 18.02 12.39
C CYS A 152 -1.54 17.13 11.25
N LEU A 153 -2.37 16.75 10.27
CA LEU A 153 -1.85 16.16 9.03
C LEU A 153 -0.89 17.16 8.35
N GLN A 154 0.36 16.76 8.11
CA GLN A 154 1.39 17.63 7.55
C GLN A 154 1.79 17.23 6.13
N ARG A 155 1.89 18.23 5.24
CA ARG A 155 2.53 18.12 3.92
C ARG A 155 3.47 19.29 3.72
N SER A 156 4.56 19.08 3.00
CA SER A 156 5.53 20.14 2.72
C SER A 156 6.25 19.86 1.42
N PHE A 157 5.55 20.08 0.29
CA PHE A 157 6.06 19.75 -1.04
C PHE A 157 7.52 20.17 -1.22
N ASP A 158 8.32 19.28 -1.80
CA ASP A 158 9.78 19.36 -1.80
C ASP A 158 10.36 20.55 -2.57
N GLU A 159 9.59 21.13 -3.49
CA GLU A 159 9.93 22.37 -4.20
C GLU A 159 9.06 23.56 -3.74
N GLY A 160 8.82 23.65 -2.44
CA GLY A 160 8.10 24.75 -1.82
C GLY A 160 6.59 24.62 -2.00
N ASN A 161 6.06 25.16 -3.10
CA ASN A 161 4.63 25.03 -3.47
C ASN A 161 4.41 24.07 -4.65
N LYS A 162 5.48 23.47 -5.17
CA LYS A 162 5.46 22.48 -6.25
C LYS A 162 6.07 21.18 -5.76
N ILE A 163 5.81 20.10 -6.50
CA ILE A 163 6.43 18.81 -6.29
C ILE A 163 7.41 18.55 -7.43
N GLY A 164 8.62 18.08 -7.11
CA GLY A 164 9.57 17.64 -8.13
C GLY A 164 8.96 16.57 -9.05
N SER A 165 9.37 16.55 -10.31
CA SER A 165 8.75 15.65 -11.32
C SER A 165 8.84 14.18 -10.92
N PHE A 166 7.73 13.44 -10.99
CA PHE A 166 7.71 11.98 -10.84
C PHE A 166 8.08 11.24 -12.13
N TYR A 167 8.37 9.95 -11.99
CA TYR A 167 8.59 9.04 -13.12
C TYR A 167 7.37 9.02 -14.06
N SER A 168 7.62 9.07 -15.38
CA SER A 168 6.58 8.96 -16.40
C SER A 168 6.20 7.49 -16.62
N ALA A 169 5.05 7.25 -17.26
CA ALA A 169 4.60 5.90 -17.60
C ALA A 169 5.62 5.13 -18.45
N GLU A 170 6.32 5.83 -19.35
CA GLU A 170 7.39 5.24 -20.18
C GLU A 170 8.52 4.68 -19.32
N VAL A 171 8.97 5.43 -18.30
CA VAL A 171 10.04 4.94 -17.42
C VAL A 171 9.54 3.81 -16.52
N ILE A 172 8.28 3.85 -16.06
CA ILE A 172 7.69 2.73 -15.30
C ILE A 172 7.60 1.45 -16.13
N ASN A 173 7.25 1.56 -17.41
CA ASN A 173 7.27 0.42 -18.32
C ASN A 173 8.69 -0.09 -18.55
N ALA A 174 9.66 0.82 -18.76
CA ALA A 174 11.06 0.43 -18.92
C ALA A 174 11.61 -0.30 -17.69
N ILE A 175 11.28 0.15 -16.47
CA ILE A 175 11.67 -0.55 -15.23
C ILE A 175 11.08 -1.96 -15.20
N GLN A 176 9.80 -2.13 -15.54
CA GLN A 176 9.18 -3.46 -15.58
C GLN A 176 9.81 -4.37 -16.64
N ASP A 177 10.06 -3.85 -17.84
CA ASP A 177 10.51 -4.63 -19.00
C ASP A 177 11.98 -5.04 -18.91
N THR A 178 12.81 -4.27 -18.20
CA THR A 178 14.24 -4.53 -18.06
C THR A 178 14.61 -5.36 -16.83
N ASN A 179 13.67 -5.57 -15.90
CA ASN A 179 13.90 -6.33 -14.68
C ASN A 179 13.09 -7.62 -14.70
N ASP A 180 13.71 -8.71 -15.17
CA ASP A 180 13.11 -10.03 -15.08
C ASP A 180 13.25 -10.64 -13.69
N ASP A 181 14.32 -10.29 -12.96
CA ASP A 181 14.52 -10.69 -11.57
C ASP A 181 13.61 -9.90 -10.62
N PHE A 182 13.04 -10.57 -9.60
CA PHE A 182 12.08 -9.93 -8.71
C PHE A 182 12.77 -8.93 -7.78
N ASP A 183 13.96 -9.26 -7.26
CA ASP A 183 14.65 -8.35 -6.35
C ASP A 183 15.22 -7.14 -7.09
N ASP A 184 15.74 -7.31 -8.30
CA ASP A 184 16.18 -6.17 -9.14
C ASP A 184 15.00 -5.23 -9.47
N PHE A 185 13.84 -5.79 -9.82
CA PHE A 185 12.60 -5.02 -10.03
C PHE A 185 12.20 -4.26 -8.76
N ARG A 186 12.16 -4.95 -7.62
CA ARG A 186 11.83 -4.36 -6.32
C ARG A 186 12.78 -3.24 -5.96
N GLN A 187 14.10 -3.46 -6.00
CA GLN A 187 15.11 -2.44 -5.69
C GLN A 187 14.93 -1.20 -6.56
N SER A 188 14.78 -1.39 -7.87
CA SER A 188 14.61 -0.30 -8.84
C SER A 188 13.34 0.50 -8.58
N PHE A 189 12.23 -0.19 -8.31
CA PHE A 189 10.94 0.45 -8.11
C PHE A 189 10.80 1.12 -6.73
N GLU A 190 11.23 0.46 -5.67
CA GLU A 190 11.13 0.93 -4.28
C GLU A 190 11.97 2.19 -4.05
N SER A 191 13.24 2.17 -4.50
CA SER A 191 14.19 3.27 -4.30
C SER A 191 13.97 4.45 -5.24
N GLY A 192 13.47 4.20 -6.46
CA GLY A 192 13.19 5.22 -7.45
C GLY A 192 11.74 5.71 -7.38
N PRO A 193 10.84 5.18 -8.23
CA PRO A 193 9.45 5.64 -8.33
C PRO A 193 8.68 5.78 -7.02
N HIS A 194 8.67 4.74 -6.18
CA HIS A 194 7.97 4.76 -4.89
C HIS A 194 8.54 5.83 -3.96
N GLY A 195 9.85 5.80 -3.73
CA GLY A 195 10.54 6.77 -2.88
C GLY A 195 10.36 8.21 -3.35
N GLN A 196 10.30 8.46 -4.66
CA GLN A 196 10.13 9.81 -5.18
C GLN A 196 8.77 10.42 -4.86
N VAL A 197 7.68 9.64 -4.88
CA VAL A 197 6.35 10.15 -4.51
C VAL A 197 6.29 10.50 -3.02
N HIS A 198 6.82 9.63 -2.16
CA HIS A 198 6.93 9.88 -0.72
C HIS A 198 7.74 11.15 -0.42
N ASN A 199 8.89 11.30 -1.07
CA ASN A 199 9.77 12.46 -0.89
C ASN A 199 9.15 13.75 -1.43
N GLY A 200 8.47 13.68 -2.57
CA GLY A 200 7.86 14.84 -3.23
C GLY A 200 6.72 15.46 -2.43
N ILE A 201 5.80 14.64 -1.91
CA ILE A 201 4.70 15.12 -1.05
C ILE A 201 5.23 15.58 0.31
N SER A 202 6.25 14.87 0.83
CA SER A 202 6.94 15.21 2.07
C SER A 202 6.00 15.30 3.28
N GLY A 203 6.39 16.00 4.33
CA GLY A 203 5.63 16.07 5.58
C GLY A 203 5.52 14.67 6.21
N ASP A 204 4.30 14.20 6.46
CA ASP A 204 4.09 12.85 7.00
C ASP A 204 4.36 11.78 5.95
N MET A 205 4.07 12.04 4.65
CA MET A 205 4.34 11.09 3.56
C MET A 205 5.82 10.69 3.44
N LYS A 206 6.78 11.53 3.85
CA LYS A 206 8.21 11.18 3.76
C LYS A 206 8.73 10.31 4.92
N LYS A 207 7.94 10.18 5.99
CA LYS A 207 8.35 9.47 7.22
C LYS A 207 7.81 8.05 7.22
N MET A 208 8.28 7.20 8.12
CA MET A 208 7.71 5.86 8.35
C MET A 208 6.30 5.87 8.95
N ILE A 209 5.80 7.05 9.29
CA ILE A 209 4.40 7.28 9.65
C ILE A 209 3.56 7.70 8.44
N SER A 210 4.04 7.52 7.21
CA SER A 210 3.38 7.93 5.96
C SER A 210 1.92 7.50 5.82
N PRO A 211 1.43 6.37 6.37
CA PRO A 211 0.00 6.07 6.35
C PRO A 211 -0.89 7.08 7.11
N ASN A 212 -0.30 7.97 7.92
CA ASN A 212 -1.02 9.12 8.49
C ASN A 212 -1.64 10.02 7.42
N ASP A 213 -1.00 10.10 6.24
CA ASP A 213 -1.53 10.81 5.09
C ASP A 213 -2.44 9.89 4.25
N PRO A 214 -3.72 10.23 4.04
CA PRO A 214 -4.62 9.40 3.23
C PRO A 214 -4.20 9.20 1.76
N ILE A 215 -3.27 10.01 1.23
CA ILE A 215 -2.70 9.79 -0.11
C ILE A 215 -1.84 8.52 -0.16
N PHE A 216 -1.30 8.06 0.96
CA PHE A 216 -0.55 6.79 1.07
C PHE A 216 -1.30 5.63 0.41
N TRP A 217 -2.60 5.50 0.68
CA TRP A 217 -3.42 4.40 0.18
C TRP A 217 -3.61 4.45 -1.33
N LEU A 218 -3.68 5.64 -1.92
CA LEU A 218 -3.75 5.81 -3.37
C LEU A 218 -2.41 5.50 -4.03
N HIS A 219 -1.33 5.98 -3.42
CA HIS A 219 0.02 5.76 -3.89
C HIS A 219 0.34 4.25 -3.90
N HIS A 220 0.19 3.57 -2.76
CA HIS A 220 0.43 2.13 -2.68
C HIS A 220 -0.57 1.31 -3.48
N GLY A 221 -1.80 1.81 -3.70
CA GLY A 221 -2.72 1.22 -4.67
C GLY A 221 -2.13 1.16 -6.08
N PHE A 222 -1.37 2.18 -6.49
CA PHE A 222 -0.68 2.20 -7.79
C PHE A 222 0.62 1.40 -7.77
N VAL A 223 1.39 1.42 -6.67
CA VAL A 223 2.53 0.51 -6.47
C VAL A 223 2.09 -0.94 -6.66
N ASP A 224 0.97 -1.33 -6.05
CA ASP A 224 0.40 -2.67 -6.14
C ASP A 224 -0.11 -3.00 -7.56
N LYS A 225 -0.66 -2.01 -8.27
CA LYS A 225 -1.04 -2.14 -9.68
C LYS A 225 0.17 -2.40 -10.56
N VAL A 226 1.27 -1.65 -10.39
CA VAL A 226 2.51 -1.87 -11.16
C VAL A 226 3.11 -3.24 -10.85
N TYR A 227 3.11 -3.66 -9.58
CA TYR A 227 3.53 -5.02 -9.23
C TYR A 227 2.65 -6.08 -9.92
N TYR A 228 1.34 -5.90 -9.92
CA TYR A 228 0.42 -6.78 -10.64
C TYR A 228 0.68 -6.80 -12.14
N ASP A 229 0.93 -5.65 -12.78
CA ASP A 229 1.27 -5.57 -14.20
C ASP A 229 2.57 -6.34 -14.52
N TRP A 230 3.60 -6.21 -13.65
CA TRP A 230 4.84 -6.99 -13.78
C TRP A 230 4.57 -8.51 -13.71
N GLN A 231 3.70 -8.95 -12.80
CA GLN A 231 3.28 -10.36 -12.71
C GLN A 231 2.51 -10.84 -13.96
N LEU A 232 1.85 -9.94 -14.69
CA LEU A 232 1.12 -10.27 -15.92
C LEU A 232 2.03 -10.46 -17.15
N ARG A 233 3.34 -10.19 -17.04
CA ARG A 233 4.30 -10.41 -18.14
C ARG A 233 4.44 -11.89 -18.52
N GLY A 234 4.20 -12.82 -17.59
CA GLY A 234 4.22 -14.26 -17.86
C GLY A 234 3.96 -15.12 -16.61
N PRO A 235 3.57 -16.40 -16.76
CA PRO A 235 3.32 -17.32 -15.64
C PRO A 235 4.50 -17.47 -14.66
N GLU A 236 5.73 -17.33 -15.16
CA GLU A 236 6.97 -17.38 -14.39
C GLU A 236 7.13 -16.21 -13.41
N PHE A 237 6.46 -15.07 -13.66
CA PHE A 237 6.51 -13.88 -12.83
C PHE A 237 5.54 -13.94 -11.65
N VAL A 238 4.44 -14.70 -11.76
CA VAL A 238 3.35 -14.72 -10.77
C VAL A 238 3.84 -15.09 -9.38
N ASN A 239 4.69 -16.11 -9.28
CA ASN A 239 5.24 -16.61 -8.02
C ASN A 239 6.73 -16.29 -7.85
N LYS A 240 7.29 -15.41 -8.71
CA LYS A 240 8.70 -15.07 -8.63
C LYS A 240 8.96 -14.25 -7.37
N TYR A 241 9.91 -14.70 -6.57
CA TYR A 241 10.24 -14.14 -5.28
C TYR A 241 11.68 -14.53 -4.91
N ASN A 242 12.54 -13.53 -4.74
CA ASN A 242 13.94 -13.68 -4.32
C ASN A 242 14.46 -12.39 -3.67
N GLY A 243 15.66 -12.46 -3.09
CA GLY A 243 16.37 -11.39 -2.37
C GLY A 243 16.48 -11.63 -0.86
#